data_AF-A0A7K9DNP4-F1
#
_entry.id   AF-A0A7K9DNP4-F1
#
_cell.length_a   1.000
_cell.length_b   1.000
_cell.length_c   1.000
_cell.angle_alpha   90.00
_cell.angle_beta   90.00
_cell.angle_gamma   90.00
#
_symmetry.space_group_name_H-M   'P 1'
#
loop_
_entity.id
_entity.type
_entity.pdbx_description
1 polymer ?
#
loop_
_entity_poly.entity_id
_entity_poly.type
_entity_poly.pdbx_seq_one_letter_code
_entity_poly.pdbx_strand_id
1 'polypeptide(L)'
;PLFPKKNYECLTSCEFLKYILSVKQGDCPAPEKASGFAAACVESCETDSECSGVKKCCSNGCGHTCQVPKNLYKGVPLKPRKELKFIELQSGDLEVKWSSKFNISIEPVIYVVQRRWNQGIHPSEDDATNWQTVAQTTDERVRLPDIRASRWYQFRVAAVNVHGTRGFTAPSKHFRSSKDPSAPPAPSNIRIANISASNDGTVNVVITWDLPEEPDIPVHHYKVFWSWTYSKYVIPAKKKRRKITDGAQNYVVLEGLQPNSNYNVELQAVTRWGQIRLKSAKVSLHFSTTQDTRNNKEQTSTSGKPQKGLVDLYPTFQRRKTTRFLKIGAPFYQDNQLQLKVYWKKPDISMNQFQVHWLLESCAHNDTKGLGKVTELTYENYIILKDLSFSCKYKVTVLPAKSKGRFKAESIFFVTPSCSAFKEKSHKHINCPAEGVPVLPKVLAKPENLSASFIVQEGNITGHFSWKISKADLHQPMTGFQVTWAEVTTESRQNSLPNSIISQSQILPADHYVLTVPNLRPSMLYRLEVQVLTTGGEGPATIKSFRTPDLPPFSPHRPHLKQHHPHHYKPSPEKY
;
A
#
# COMPACT_ATOMS: atom_id res chain seq x y z
N PRO A 1 15.57 41.62 -18.17
CA PRO A 1 15.26 40.17 -18.20
C PRO A 1 16.01 39.43 -17.07
N LEU A 2 15.28 38.94 -16.07
CA LEU A 2 15.88 38.23 -14.93
C LEU A 2 16.24 36.79 -15.32
N PHE A 3 17.48 36.40 -15.01
CA PHE A 3 18.12 35.10 -15.28
C PHE A 3 18.32 34.72 -16.78
N PRO A 4 19.57 34.71 -17.29
CA PRO A 4 19.87 34.12 -18.60
C PRO A 4 19.73 32.59 -18.53
N LYS A 5 19.19 31.97 -19.59
CA LYS A 5 19.01 30.51 -19.66
C LYS A 5 20.35 29.78 -19.80
N LYS A 6 20.96 29.40 -18.68
CA LYS A 6 22.12 28.52 -18.64
C LYS A 6 21.70 27.06 -18.73
N ASN A 7 21.56 26.55 -19.96
CA ASN A 7 21.17 25.16 -20.20
C ASN A 7 22.09 24.13 -19.49
N TYR A 8 23.37 24.46 -19.29
CA TYR A 8 24.32 23.57 -18.60
C TYR A 8 23.94 23.31 -17.14
N GLU A 9 23.45 24.31 -16.40
CA GLU A 9 23.05 24.14 -14.99
C GLU A 9 21.89 23.14 -14.87
N CYS A 10 20.99 23.11 -15.87
CA CYS A 10 19.90 22.14 -15.95
C CYS A 10 20.39 20.72 -16.32
N LEU A 11 21.36 20.60 -17.23
CA LEU A 11 21.97 19.33 -17.62
C LEU A 11 22.73 18.69 -16.45
N THR A 12 23.64 19.44 -15.81
CA THR A 12 24.36 18.99 -14.60
C THR A 12 23.39 18.61 -13.48
N SER A 13 22.29 19.34 -13.28
CA SER A 13 21.24 18.94 -12.32
C SER A 13 20.57 17.62 -12.69
N CYS A 14 20.31 17.39 -13.99
CA CYS A 14 19.70 16.15 -14.48
C CYS A 14 20.66 14.95 -14.34
N GLU A 15 21.94 15.14 -14.65
CA GLU A 15 23.00 14.14 -14.50
C GLU A 15 23.22 13.79 -13.02
N PHE A 16 23.25 14.79 -12.13
CA PHE A 16 23.31 14.58 -10.68
C PHE A 16 22.08 13.80 -10.17
N LEU A 17 20.87 14.14 -10.61
CA LEU A 17 19.66 13.40 -10.24
C LEU A 17 19.68 11.95 -10.75
N LYS A 18 20.15 11.71 -11.98
CA LYS A 18 20.36 10.34 -12.50
C LYS A 18 21.37 9.57 -11.64
N TYR A 19 22.52 10.18 -11.33
CA TYR A 19 23.57 9.59 -10.50
C TYR A 19 23.08 9.22 -9.09
N ILE A 20 22.34 10.12 -8.43
CA ILE A 20 21.77 9.87 -7.08
C ILE A 20 20.66 8.80 -7.11
N LEU A 21 20.00 8.57 -8.25
CA LEU A 21 19.04 7.48 -8.43
C LEU A 21 19.70 6.15 -8.81
N SER A 22 20.85 6.17 -9.49
CA SER A 22 21.56 4.97 -9.96
C SER A 22 22.64 4.46 -9.00
N VAL A 23 23.18 5.31 -8.11
CA VAL A 23 24.27 4.96 -7.18
C VAL A 23 23.78 4.92 -5.73
N LYS A 24 24.09 3.82 -5.04
CA LYS A 24 23.76 3.62 -3.62
C LYS A 24 24.89 4.04 -2.70
N GLN A 25 24.52 4.29 -1.46
CA GLN A 25 25.38 4.80 -0.40
C GLN A 25 26.47 3.80 0.00
N GLY A 26 27.67 4.32 0.29
CA GLY A 26 28.82 3.55 0.78
C GLY A 26 29.81 3.11 -0.30
N ASP A 27 30.96 2.61 0.17
CA ASP A 27 32.13 2.22 -0.61
C ASP A 27 32.04 0.71 -0.96
N CYS A 28 32.45 0.30 -2.16
CA CYS A 28 32.58 -1.12 -2.47
C CYS A 28 33.67 -1.78 -1.60
N PRO A 29 33.48 -3.05 -1.17
CA PRO A 29 34.54 -3.80 -0.51
C PRO A 29 35.69 -4.10 -1.48
N ALA A 30 36.93 -4.02 -0.99
CA ALA A 30 38.10 -4.49 -1.76
C ALA A 30 37.94 -5.95 -2.22
N PRO A 31 38.27 -6.29 -3.49
CA PRO A 31 38.18 -7.64 -4.07
C PRO A 31 38.67 -8.80 -3.19
N GLU A 32 39.85 -8.65 -2.59
CA GLU A 32 40.49 -9.60 -1.65
C GLU A 32 39.60 -10.03 -0.47
N LYS A 33 38.56 -9.25 -0.17
CA LYS A 33 37.67 -9.41 0.99
C LYS A 33 36.25 -9.79 0.58
N ALA A 34 36.04 -10.15 -0.69
CA ALA A 34 34.85 -10.84 -1.16
C ALA A 34 34.94 -12.33 -0.78
N SER A 35 33.79 -12.96 -0.49
CA SER A 35 33.73 -14.40 -0.15
C SER A 35 32.37 -15.00 -0.52
N GLY A 36 32.34 -16.34 -0.70
CA GLY A 36 31.18 -17.03 -1.25
C GLY A 36 30.78 -16.44 -2.61
N PHE A 37 29.48 -16.24 -2.83
CA PHE A 37 28.97 -15.65 -4.08
C PHE A 37 29.55 -14.26 -4.41
N ALA A 38 29.99 -13.47 -3.41
CA ALA A 38 30.61 -12.17 -3.68
C ALA A 38 31.92 -12.31 -4.49
N ALA A 39 32.65 -13.42 -4.33
CA ALA A 39 33.89 -13.74 -5.04
C ALA A 39 33.68 -14.59 -6.31
N ALA A 40 32.43 -14.86 -6.71
CA ALA A 40 32.15 -15.65 -7.91
C ALA A 40 32.53 -14.84 -9.17
N CYS A 41 33.27 -15.47 -10.09
CA CYS A 41 33.75 -14.84 -11.32
C CYS A 41 32.62 -14.75 -12.37
N VAL A 42 31.64 -13.88 -12.12
CA VAL A 42 30.43 -13.69 -12.92
C VAL A 42 30.06 -12.22 -13.02
N GLU A 43 29.51 -11.81 -14.16
CA GLU A 43 28.82 -10.52 -14.29
C GLU A 43 27.35 -10.73 -13.90
N SER A 44 27.01 -10.33 -12.67
CA SER A 44 25.67 -10.53 -12.07
C SER A 44 24.91 -9.22 -11.80
N CYS A 45 25.52 -8.09 -12.14
CA CYS A 45 24.94 -6.75 -12.17
C CYS A 45 25.85 -5.82 -12.98
N GLU A 46 25.29 -4.74 -13.54
CA GLU A 46 26.04 -3.62 -14.12
C GLU A 46 25.95 -2.38 -13.22
N THR A 47 24.81 -2.14 -12.56
CA THR A 47 24.57 -0.97 -11.71
C THR A 47 24.11 -1.33 -10.30
N ASP A 48 24.32 -0.41 -9.34
CA ASP A 48 23.78 -0.55 -7.98
C ASP A 48 22.26 -0.77 -7.96
N SER A 49 21.53 -0.31 -8.99
CA SER A 49 20.06 -0.32 -9.03
C SER A 49 19.46 -1.73 -9.17
N GLU A 50 20.15 -2.65 -9.85
CA GLU A 50 19.72 -4.05 -10.01
C GLU A 50 19.83 -4.84 -8.69
N CYS A 51 20.79 -4.47 -7.83
CA CYS A 51 21.01 -5.15 -6.57
C CYS A 51 19.87 -4.91 -5.57
N SER A 52 19.51 -5.93 -4.77
CA SER A 52 18.43 -5.81 -3.79
C SER A 52 18.83 -5.04 -2.52
N GLY A 53 17.94 -4.16 -2.05
CA GLY A 53 18.14 -3.36 -0.83
C GLY A 53 19.37 -2.45 -0.91
N VAL A 54 20.15 -2.38 0.18
CA VAL A 54 21.37 -1.55 0.28
C VAL A 54 22.61 -2.15 -0.40
N LYS A 55 22.50 -3.31 -1.06
CA LYS A 55 23.63 -3.91 -1.77
C LYS A 55 24.04 -3.05 -2.97
N LYS A 56 25.35 -2.95 -3.19
CA LYS A 56 26.00 -2.28 -4.32
C LYS A 56 26.47 -3.29 -5.35
N CYS A 57 26.53 -2.88 -6.61
CA CYS A 57 27.21 -3.64 -7.64
C CYS A 57 28.71 -3.33 -7.56
N CYS A 58 29.52 -4.35 -7.27
CA CYS A 58 30.93 -4.18 -6.93
C CYS A 58 31.78 -5.23 -7.64
N SER A 59 32.84 -4.78 -8.31
CA SER A 59 33.86 -5.67 -8.86
C SER A 59 34.52 -6.49 -7.74
N ASN A 60 34.74 -7.77 -8.00
CA ASN A 60 35.48 -8.69 -7.14
C ASN A 60 36.85 -9.08 -7.71
N GLY A 61 37.33 -8.34 -8.72
CA GLY A 61 38.61 -8.58 -9.38
C GLY A 61 38.53 -9.36 -10.69
N CYS A 62 37.41 -10.05 -10.98
CA CYS A 62 37.18 -10.66 -12.31
C CYS A 62 35.73 -10.64 -12.82
N GLY A 63 34.77 -10.17 -12.01
CA GLY A 63 33.40 -9.81 -12.44
C GLY A 63 32.70 -8.93 -11.40
N HIS A 64 31.44 -8.55 -11.64
CA HIS A 64 30.66 -7.71 -10.74
C HIS A 64 29.55 -8.48 -10.01
N THR A 65 29.50 -8.29 -8.69
CA THR A 65 28.54 -8.95 -7.80
C THR A 65 27.83 -7.97 -6.87
N CYS A 66 26.60 -8.33 -6.45
CA CYS A 66 25.81 -7.53 -5.51
C CYS A 66 26.30 -7.72 -4.06
N GLN A 67 27.25 -6.89 -3.65
CA GLN A 67 27.95 -6.95 -2.37
C GLN A 67 27.37 -5.97 -1.33
N VAL A 68 27.64 -6.21 -0.04
CA VAL A 68 27.26 -5.27 1.03
C VAL A 68 28.31 -4.16 1.10
N PRO A 69 27.93 -2.86 0.94
CA PRO A 69 28.89 -1.77 0.98
C PRO A 69 29.52 -1.56 2.36
N LYS A 70 30.80 -1.18 2.35
CA LYS A 70 31.51 -0.67 3.52
C LYS A 70 31.20 0.82 3.68
N ASN A 71 31.52 1.39 4.84
CA ASN A 71 31.47 2.84 5.09
C ASN A 71 30.10 3.52 4.82
N LEU A 72 28.98 2.78 4.85
CA LEU A 72 27.59 3.25 4.65
C LEU A 72 27.23 4.58 5.33
N TYR A 73 27.89 4.92 6.44
CA TYR A 73 27.60 6.13 7.21
C TYR A 73 28.78 7.09 7.35
N LYS A 74 29.80 6.99 6.49
CA LYS A 74 30.94 7.91 6.38
C LYS A 74 30.43 9.27 5.91
N GLY A 75 30.77 10.34 6.64
CA GLY A 75 30.32 11.71 6.36
C GLY A 75 28.83 12.01 6.56
N VAL A 76 27.96 11.00 6.66
CA VAL A 76 26.52 11.14 6.95
C VAL A 76 26.30 11.76 8.34
N PRO A 77 25.29 12.63 8.56
CA PRO A 77 24.96 13.18 9.88
C PRO A 77 24.35 12.12 10.81
N LEU A 78 24.57 12.27 12.11
CA LEU A 78 23.90 11.45 13.11
C LEU A 78 22.39 11.73 13.15
N LYS A 79 21.61 10.75 13.64
CA LYS A 79 20.22 11.01 13.98
C LYS A 79 20.15 12.05 15.12
N PRO A 80 19.25 13.02 15.08
CA PRO A 80 18.95 13.88 16.23
C PRO A 80 18.57 13.06 17.46
N ARG A 81 18.63 13.65 18.66
CA ARG A 81 18.11 12.99 19.87
C ARG A 81 16.63 12.64 19.69
N LYS A 82 16.22 11.48 20.24
CA LYS A 82 14.79 11.04 20.30
C LYS A 82 13.92 12.02 21.11
N GLU A 83 14.54 12.77 22.03
CA GLU A 83 13.90 13.79 22.85
C GLU A 83 13.65 15.07 22.06
N LEU A 84 12.50 15.11 21.36
CA LEU A 84 11.95 16.36 20.84
C LEU A 84 11.35 17.17 21.98
N LYS A 85 11.59 18.48 21.98
CA LYS A 85 10.94 19.45 22.87
C LYS A 85 9.81 20.14 22.11
N PHE A 86 8.68 20.31 22.78
CA PHE A 86 7.47 20.93 22.24
C PHE A 86 7.18 22.21 23.02
N ILE A 87 7.04 23.33 22.32
CA ILE A 87 6.74 24.64 22.90
C ILE A 87 5.55 25.21 22.14
N GLU A 88 4.40 25.33 22.82
CA GLU A 88 3.21 25.95 22.24
C GLU A 88 3.29 27.47 22.44
N LEU A 89 3.33 28.22 21.35
CA LEU A 89 3.42 29.68 21.39
C LEU A 89 2.05 30.31 21.67
N GLN A 90 2.04 31.55 22.19
CA GLN A 90 0.80 32.28 22.47
C GLN A 90 -0.09 32.42 21.23
N SER A 91 0.51 32.59 20.05
CA SER A 91 -0.17 32.56 18.74
C SER A 91 -0.98 31.28 18.49
N GLY A 92 -0.50 30.12 18.96
CA GLY A 92 -1.03 28.79 18.64
C GLY A 92 -0.09 27.95 17.77
N ASP A 93 1.00 28.53 17.26
CA ASP A 93 2.02 27.77 16.56
C ASP A 93 2.74 26.82 17.53
N LEU A 94 2.96 25.58 17.11
CA LEU A 94 3.83 24.64 17.82
C LEU A 94 5.26 24.81 17.33
N GLU A 95 6.16 25.27 18.21
CA GLU A 95 7.60 25.15 17.97
C GLU A 95 8.09 23.77 18.41
N VAL A 96 8.52 22.94 17.45
CA VAL A 96 9.17 21.65 17.70
C VAL A 96 10.68 21.87 17.62
N LYS A 97 11.41 21.51 18.66
CA LYS A 97 12.87 21.60 18.76
C LYS A 97 13.50 20.22 18.95
N TRP A 98 14.64 19.98 18.31
CA TRP A 98 15.50 18.83 18.57
C TRP A 98 16.88 19.29 19.06
N SER A 99 17.82 18.35 19.15
CA SER A 99 19.25 18.65 19.22
C SER A 99 20.02 17.54 18.51
N SER A 100 20.98 17.92 17.67
CA SER A 100 22.10 17.05 17.32
C SER A 100 23.10 17.04 18.47
N LYS A 101 23.88 15.94 18.62
CA LYS A 101 24.99 15.93 19.59
C LYS A 101 26.29 16.49 19.00
N PHE A 102 26.45 16.51 17.68
CA PHE A 102 27.68 16.94 16.99
C PHE A 102 27.42 17.33 15.54
N ASN A 103 28.13 18.34 15.04
CA ASN A 103 28.31 18.57 13.60
C ASN A 103 29.41 17.63 13.09
N ILE A 104 29.02 16.42 12.67
CA ILE A 104 29.94 15.38 12.16
C ILE A 104 30.22 15.52 10.66
N SER A 105 29.39 16.27 9.93
CA SER A 105 29.67 16.68 8.55
C SER A 105 30.22 18.10 8.53
N ILE A 106 31.25 18.32 7.70
CA ILE A 106 31.66 19.65 7.24
C ILE A 106 30.58 20.22 6.28
N GLU A 107 29.82 19.32 5.65
CA GLU A 107 28.71 19.61 4.76
C GLU A 107 27.46 20.10 5.49
N PRO A 108 26.62 20.94 4.85
CA PRO A 108 25.35 21.40 5.41
C PRO A 108 24.37 20.25 5.65
N VAL A 109 23.66 20.30 6.78
CA VAL A 109 22.65 19.33 7.18
C VAL A 109 21.27 19.95 7.05
N ILE A 110 20.36 19.23 6.38
CA ILE A 110 18.93 19.54 6.31
C ILE A 110 18.18 18.55 7.20
N TYR A 111 17.37 19.07 8.11
CA TYR A 111 16.45 18.32 8.95
C TYR A 111 15.09 18.18 8.26
N VAL A 112 14.70 16.95 7.96
CA VAL A 112 13.38 16.61 7.43
C VAL A 112 12.47 16.23 8.58
N VAL A 113 11.42 17.01 8.83
CA VAL A 113 10.46 16.79 9.90
C VAL A 113 9.20 16.14 9.32
N GLN A 114 8.82 14.99 9.89
CA GLN A 114 7.58 14.30 9.58
C GLN A 114 6.63 14.26 10.78
N ARG A 115 5.34 14.32 10.49
CA ARG A 115 4.22 14.32 11.43
C ARG A 115 3.23 13.22 11.05
N ARG A 116 2.66 12.55 12.05
CA ARG A 116 1.37 11.87 11.93
C ARG A 116 0.45 12.28 13.06
N TRP A 117 -0.84 12.00 12.93
CA TRP A 117 -1.83 12.23 13.98
C TRP A 117 -2.94 11.19 14.00
N ASN A 118 -3.51 10.94 15.17
CA ASN A 118 -4.78 10.23 15.37
C ASN A 118 -5.82 11.15 16.02
N GLN A 119 -7.10 10.86 15.81
CA GLN A 119 -8.21 11.42 16.60
C GLN A 119 -8.55 10.46 17.74
N GLY A 120 -9.09 10.99 18.85
CA GLY A 120 -9.55 10.17 19.97
C GLY A 120 -9.24 10.79 21.34
N ILE A 121 -9.79 10.18 22.38
CA ILE A 121 -9.48 10.55 23.78
C ILE A 121 -8.06 10.10 24.15
N HIS A 122 -7.59 9.00 23.55
CA HIS A 122 -6.27 8.41 23.77
C HIS A 122 -5.39 8.48 22.51
N PRO A 123 -4.06 8.49 22.66
CA PRO A 123 -3.15 8.24 21.55
C PRO A 123 -3.29 6.80 21.04
N SER A 124 -3.25 6.62 19.72
CA SER A 124 -3.28 5.31 19.04
C SER A 124 -2.36 5.37 17.84
N GLU A 125 -1.46 4.40 17.69
CA GLU A 125 -0.54 4.34 16.55
C GLU A 125 -1.14 3.61 15.34
N ASP A 126 -2.15 2.78 15.56
CA ASP A 126 -2.86 1.99 14.53
C ASP A 126 -3.95 2.82 13.82
N ASP A 127 -4.64 3.69 14.57
CA ASP A 127 -5.59 4.68 14.03
C ASP A 127 -4.88 5.95 13.48
N ALA A 128 -3.55 5.96 13.46
CA ALA A 128 -2.78 7.13 13.07
C ALA A 128 -2.69 7.28 11.54
N THR A 129 -2.75 8.52 11.09
CA THR A 129 -2.51 8.89 9.68
C THR A 129 -1.11 8.50 9.20
N ASN A 130 -0.96 8.35 7.88
CA ASN A 130 0.35 8.16 7.26
C ASN A 130 1.29 9.34 7.54
N TRP A 131 2.59 9.05 7.69
CA TRP A 131 3.61 10.06 7.96
C TRP A 131 3.71 11.11 6.82
N GLN A 132 3.36 12.35 7.14
CA GLN A 132 3.43 13.52 6.25
C GLN A 132 4.70 14.32 6.54
N THR A 133 5.47 14.68 5.51
CA THR A 133 6.55 15.67 5.65
C THR A 133 5.95 17.06 5.82
N VAL A 134 6.28 17.73 6.93
CA VAL A 134 5.75 19.06 7.28
C VAL A 134 6.77 20.18 7.11
N ALA A 135 8.07 19.87 7.18
CA ALA A 135 9.13 20.84 6.92
C ALA A 135 10.44 20.17 6.49
N GLN A 136 11.27 20.97 5.80
CA GLN A 136 12.69 20.73 5.58
C GLN A 136 13.41 22.03 5.98
N THR A 137 14.39 21.96 6.89
CA THR A 137 15.01 23.15 7.50
C THR A 137 16.45 22.88 7.92
N THR A 138 17.31 23.90 7.91
CA THR A 138 18.67 23.84 8.46
C THR A 138 18.72 24.13 9.96
N ASP A 139 17.70 24.80 10.50
CA ASP A 139 17.55 25.10 11.93
C ASP A 139 17.26 23.82 12.74
N GLU A 140 17.71 23.73 14.00
CA GLU A 140 17.31 22.65 14.93
C GLU A 140 15.85 22.77 15.46
N ARG A 141 15.01 23.50 14.72
CA ARG A 141 13.63 23.85 15.09
C ARG A 141 12.74 24.05 13.88
N VAL A 142 11.44 23.85 14.08
CA VAL A 142 10.37 24.26 13.15
C VAL A 142 9.19 24.84 13.92
N ARG A 143 8.50 25.84 13.33
CA ARG A 143 7.19 26.31 13.82
C ARG A 143 6.10 25.75 12.91
N LEU A 144 5.05 25.17 13.50
CA LEU A 144 3.93 24.55 12.79
C LEU A 144 2.63 25.28 13.18
N PRO A 145 2.01 26.06 12.27
CA PRO A 145 0.80 26.83 12.57
C PRO A 145 -0.51 26.02 12.48
N ASP A 146 -0.48 24.83 11.88
CA ASP A 146 -1.66 24.01 11.56
C ASP A 146 -1.98 22.93 12.61
N ILE A 147 -1.68 23.22 13.88
CA ILE A 147 -1.83 22.30 15.02
C ILE A 147 -3.18 22.51 15.71
N ARG A 148 -3.91 21.41 15.91
CA ARG A 148 -5.30 21.40 16.41
C ARG A 148 -5.42 20.71 17.75
N ALA A 149 -6.11 21.36 18.70
CA ALA A 149 -6.29 20.88 20.07
C ALA A 149 -6.97 19.49 20.21
N SER A 150 -7.70 19.04 19.19
CA SER A 150 -8.44 17.78 19.19
C SER A 150 -7.63 16.55 18.75
N ARG A 151 -6.41 16.75 18.23
CA ARG A 151 -5.56 15.71 17.63
C ARG A 151 -4.41 15.34 18.57
N TRP A 152 -4.10 14.04 18.61
CA TRP A 152 -2.84 13.53 19.14
C TRP A 152 -1.83 13.47 18.00
N TYR A 153 -0.68 14.09 18.17
CA TYR A 153 0.38 14.18 17.17
C TYR A 153 1.61 13.36 17.58
N GLN A 154 2.27 12.76 16.60
CA GLN A 154 3.65 12.29 16.73
C GLN A 154 4.53 12.89 15.67
N PHE A 155 5.78 13.10 16.03
CA PHE A 155 6.81 13.67 15.17
C PHE A 155 8.01 12.75 15.08
N ARG A 156 8.72 12.79 13.95
CA ARG A 156 10.03 12.18 13.76
C ARG A 156 10.89 13.05 12.86
N VAL A 157 12.20 13.08 13.11
CA VAL A 157 13.15 13.94 12.39
C VAL A 157 14.24 13.08 11.77
N ALA A 158 14.61 13.35 10.52
CA ALA A 158 15.83 12.81 9.90
C ALA A 158 16.81 13.95 9.64
N ALA A 159 18.10 13.71 9.85
CA ALA A 159 19.17 14.58 9.38
C ALA A 159 19.68 14.06 8.02
N VAL A 160 19.87 14.94 7.05
CA VAL A 160 20.25 14.60 5.67
C VAL A 160 21.34 15.56 5.18
N ASN A 161 22.38 15.05 4.54
CA ASN A 161 23.37 15.82 3.76
C ASN A 161 23.54 15.20 2.36
N VAL A 162 24.51 15.68 1.57
CA VAL A 162 24.77 15.12 0.23
C VAL A 162 25.36 13.70 0.30
N HIS A 163 26.03 13.32 1.39
CA HIS A 163 26.37 11.91 1.67
C HIS A 163 25.15 11.03 2.05
N GLY A 164 23.96 11.59 2.28
CA GLY A 164 22.71 10.87 2.52
C GLY A 164 22.16 11.00 3.96
N THR A 165 21.57 9.92 4.49
CA THR A 165 20.93 9.94 5.82
C THR A 165 21.01 8.60 6.54
N ARG A 166 21.05 8.62 7.88
CA ARG A 166 20.80 7.43 8.73
C ARG A 166 19.30 7.11 8.86
N GLY A 167 18.41 7.93 8.29
CA GLY A 167 16.96 7.84 8.41
C GLY A 167 16.42 8.45 9.71
N PHE A 168 15.09 8.46 9.85
CA PHE A 168 14.38 9.13 10.95
C PHE A 168 14.74 8.62 12.35
N THR A 169 14.55 9.48 13.36
CA THR A 169 14.41 9.08 14.76
C THR A 169 13.28 8.07 14.95
N ALA A 170 13.27 7.36 16.08
CA ALA A 170 12.05 6.74 16.57
C ALA A 170 10.95 7.81 16.75
N PRO A 171 9.65 7.43 16.70
CA PRO A 171 8.54 8.35 16.96
C PRO A 171 8.69 9.05 18.32
N SER A 172 8.25 10.31 18.38
CA SER A 172 8.18 11.07 19.61
C SER A 172 7.15 10.50 20.60
N LYS A 173 7.22 10.94 21.86
CA LYS A 173 6.04 10.91 22.73
C LYS A 173 4.88 11.63 22.03
N HIS A 174 3.66 11.18 22.27
CA HIS A 174 2.46 11.82 21.73
C HIS A 174 2.32 13.24 22.32
N PHE A 175 2.19 14.23 21.43
CA PHE A 175 1.90 15.61 21.77
C PHE A 175 0.41 15.89 21.56
N ARG A 176 -0.21 16.62 22.48
CA ARG A 176 -1.52 17.23 22.29
C ARG A 176 -1.43 18.69 22.77
N SER A 177 -2.01 19.60 22.00
CA SER A 177 -2.08 21.02 22.34
C SER A 177 -2.87 21.26 23.63
N SER A 178 -2.42 22.24 24.40
CA SER A 178 -3.02 22.66 25.67
C SER A 178 -4.23 23.59 25.50
N LYS A 179 -4.40 24.18 24.31
CA LYS A 179 -5.52 25.06 23.99
C LYS A 179 -6.85 24.29 23.93
N ASP A 180 -7.94 25.01 24.15
CA ASP A 180 -9.27 24.50 23.85
C ASP A 180 -9.52 24.45 22.33
N PRO A 181 -10.28 23.46 21.83
CA PRO A 181 -10.59 23.34 20.41
C PRO A 181 -11.53 24.42 19.91
N SER A 182 -11.38 24.78 18.63
CA SER A 182 -12.13 25.87 18.01
C SER A 182 -13.61 25.53 17.85
N ALA A 183 -14.45 26.57 17.83
CA ALA A 183 -15.83 26.42 17.37
C ALA A 183 -15.86 25.95 15.90
N PRO A 184 -16.84 25.11 15.50
CA PRO A 184 -16.88 24.60 14.14
C PRO A 184 -17.04 25.73 13.11
N PRO A 185 -16.37 25.64 11.95
CA PRO A 185 -16.58 26.58 10.85
C PRO A 185 -18.06 26.63 10.43
N ALA A 186 -18.49 27.79 9.94
CA ALA A 186 -19.86 28.01 9.49
C ALA A 186 -20.13 27.21 8.19
N PRO A 187 -21.32 26.57 8.04
CA PRO A 187 -21.64 25.82 6.82
C PRO A 187 -21.67 26.71 5.58
N SER A 188 -21.01 26.29 4.51
CA SER A 188 -20.86 27.10 3.29
C SER A 188 -21.94 26.79 2.25
N ASN A 189 -22.13 27.72 1.30
CA ASN A 189 -22.94 27.51 0.09
C ASN A 189 -24.37 27.00 0.35
N ILE A 190 -25.04 27.50 1.38
CA ILE A 190 -26.41 27.12 1.73
C ILE A 190 -27.39 27.51 0.60
N ARG A 191 -28.14 26.53 0.09
CA ARG A 191 -28.95 26.66 -1.13
C ARG A 191 -30.14 25.72 -1.16
N ILE A 192 -31.20 26.10 -1.88
CA ILE A 192 -32.33 25.21 -2.17
C ILE A 192 -31.88 24.16 -3.19
N ALA A 193 -32.28 22.91 -2.98
CA ALA A 193 -32.06 21.81 -3.92
C ALA A 193 -33.34 21.37 -4.66
N ASN A 194 -34.50 21.40 -4.00
CA ASN A 194 -35.80 21.13 -4.60
C ASN A 194 -36.93 21.79 -3.78
N ILE A 195 -38.05 22.11 -4.42
CA ILE A 195 -39.29 22.61 -3.82
C ILE A 195 -40.43 21.72 -4.34
N SER A 196 -41.14 21.03 -3.45
CA SER A 196 -42.26 20.17 -3.80
C SER A 196 -43.54 20.61 -3.09
N ALA A 197 -44.67 20.61 -3.80
CA ALA A 197 -45.97 20.75 -3.16
C ALA A 197 -46.35 19.42 -2.47
N SER A 198 -46.86 19.51 -1.24
CA SER A 198 -47.56 18.41 -0.58
C SER A 198 -49.02 18.38 -1.05
N ASN A 199 -49.67 17.22 -0.93
CA ASN A 199 -51.08 17.05 -1.27
C ASN A 199 -52.00 17.97 -0.42
N ASP A 200 -51.54 18.36 0.77
CA ASP A 200 -52.25 19.17 1.76
C ASP A 200 -52.22 20.69 1.44
N GLY A 201 -51.82 21.08 0.22
CA GLY A 201 -51.66 22.48 -0.19
C GLY A 201 -50.46 23.21 0.45
N THR A 202 -49.68 22.52 1.28
CA THR A 202 -48.43 23.05 1.85
C THR A 202 -47.23 22.80 0.95
N VAL A 203 -46.15 23.54 1.16
CA VAL A 203 -44.90 23.41 0.41
C VAL A 203 -43.83 22.75 1.28
N ASN A 204 -43.06 21.85 0.70
CA ASN A 204 -41.90 21.21 1.30
C ASN A 204 -40.64 21.70 0.55
N VAL A 205 -39.61 22.15 1.28
CA VAL A 205 -38.37 22.70 0.68
C VAL A 205 -37.16 21.92 1.17
N VAL A 206 -36.37 21.41 0.23
CA VAL A 206 -35.10 20.74 0.51
C VAL A 206 -33.98 21.77 0.46
N ILE A 207 -33.32 22.00 1.59
CA ILE A 207 -32.15 22.89 1.70
C ILE A 207 -30.90 22.02 1.84
N THR A 208 -29.85 22.40 1.12
CA THR A 208 -28.54 21.76 1.13
C THR A 208 -27.46 22.77 1.47
N TRP A 209 -26.36 22.30 2.04
CA TRP A 209 -25.15 23.08 2.26
C TRP A 209 -23.93 22.23 1.89
N ASP A 210 -22.80 22.89 1.70
CA ASP A 210 -21.53 22.20 1.59
C ASP A 210 -20.95 21.98 2.99
N LEU A 211 -20.35 20.81 3.19
CA LEU A 211 -19.62 20.51 4.42
C LEU A 211 -18.39 21.44 4.47
N PRO A 212 -18.17 22.16 5.59
CA PRO A 212 -17.06 23.09 5.68
C PRO A 212 -15.72 22.33 5.70
N GLU A 213 -14.63 23.08 5.52
CA GLU A 213 -13.27 22.54 5.63
C GLU A 213 -13.09 21.77 6.96
N GLU A 214 -12.34 20.66 6.89
CA GLU A 214 -12.27 19.63 7.93
C GLU A 214 -12.15 20.28 9.33
N PRO A 215 -13.15 20.12 10.23
CA PRO A 215 -13.19 20.87 11.48
C PRO A 215 -12.22 20.30 12.53
N ASP A 216 -11.92 21.07 13.58
CA ASP A 216 -11.18 20.57 14.75
C ASP A 216 -11.88 19.35 15.36
N ILE A 217 -13.19 19.46 15.58
CA ILE A 217 -14.03 18.38 16.09
C ILE A 217 -15.10 18.07 15.04
N PRO A 218 -15.37 16.79 14.72
CA PRO A 218 -16.50 16.41 13.87
C PRO A 218 -17.81 17.07 14.33
N VAL A 219 -18.56 17.66 13.39
CA VAL A 219 -19.89 18.22 13.68
C VAL A 219 -20.78 17.08 14.19
N HIS A 220 -21.45 17.31 15.32
CA HIS A 220 -22.38 16.33 15.89
C HIS A 220 -23.79 16.53 15.32
N HIS A 221 -24.22 17.78 15.15
CA HIS A 221 -25.53 18.09 14.58
C HIS A 221 -25.57 19.51 14.03
N TYR A 222 -26.46 19.75 13.08
CA TYR A 222 -26.83 21.10 12.67
C TYR A 222 -28.17 21.49 13.28
N LYS A 223 -28.34 22.79 13.52
CA LYS A 223 -29.60 23.40 13.96
C LYS A 223 -30.10 24.31 12.86
N VAL A 224 -31.29 23.98 12.38
CA VAL A 224 -32.01 24.72 11.36
C VAL A 224 -33.16 25.45 12.04
N PHE A 225 -33.20 26.78 11.92
CA PHE A 225 -34.31 27.60 12.39
C PHE A 225 -34.96 28.29 11.20
N TRP A 226 -36.28 28.39 11.16
CA TRP A 226 -36.95 29.16 10.10
C TRP A 226 -38.13 29.98 10.61
N SER A 227 -38.33 31.10 9.92
CA SER A 227 -39.45 32.03 10.06
C SER A 227 -39.86 32.50 8.69
N TRP A 228 -41.16 32.72 8.50
CA TRP A 228 -41.66 33.54 7.41
C TRP A 228 -41.87 34.97 7.89
N THR A 229 -41.99 35.92 6.98
CA THR A 229 -42.52 37.25 7.25
C THR A 229 -43.87 37.42 6.59
N TYR A 230 -44.85 37.91 7.36
CA TYR A 230 -46.04 38.53 6.79
C TYR A 230 -45.76 40.02 6.61
N SER A 231 -46.50 40.68 5.71
CA SER A 231 -46.25 42.08 5.33
C SER A 231 -45.99 42.99 6.54
N LYS A 232 -44.80 43.61 6.56
CA LYS A 232 -44.28 44.55 7.58
C LYS A 232 -44.00 44.02 9.01
N TYR A 233 -44.23 42.74 9.35
CA TYR A 233 -43.94 42.22 10.70
C TYR A 233 -42.98 41.02 10.72
N VAL A 234 -41.86 41.19 11.43
CA VAL A 234 -40.89 40.12 11.72
C VAL A 234 -41.42 39.25 12.87
N ILE A 235 -41.58 37.94 12.64
CA ILE A 235 -42.07 37.01 13.66
C ILE A 235 -41.08 36.94 14.84
N PRO A 236 -41.53 37.16 16.11
CA PRO A 236 -40.66 37.10 17.28
C PRO A 236 -39.94 35.76 17.41
N ALA A 237 -38.70 35.78 17.92
CA ALA A 237 -37.84 34.60 17.99
C ALA A 237 -38.46 33.38 18.72
N LYS A 238 -39.39 33.61 19.66
CA LYS A 238 -40.15 32.54 20.36
C LYS A 238 -41.09 31.74 19.45
N LYS A 239 -41.44 32.24 18.24
CA LYS A 239 -42.29 31.56 17.23
C LYS A 239 -41.49 30.98 16.05
N LYS A 240 -40.14 31.05 16.04
CA LYS A 240 -39.32 30.42 14.99
C LYS A 240 -39.42 28.89 15.08
N ARG A 241 -39.76 28.23 13.97
CA ARG A 241 -39.72 26.75 13.87
C ARG A 241 -38.26 26.29 13.90
N ARG A 242 -38.01 25.07 14.38
CA ARG A 242 -36.67 24.48 14.47
C ARG A 242 -36.66 22.99 14.11
N LYS A 243 -35.58 22.52 13.47
CA LYS A 243 -35.29 21.12 13.15
C LYS A 243 -33.81 20.87 13.43
N ILE A 244 -33.46 19.67 13.85
CA ILE A 244 -32.09 19.25 14.11
C ILE A 244 -31.78 18.12 13.13
N THR A 245 -30.64 18.20 12.45
CA THR A 245 -30.14 17.17 11.54
C THR A 245 -28.80 16.63 12.04
N ASP A 246 -28.47 15.41 11.65
CA ASP A 246 -27.23 14.77 12.06
C ASP A 246 -25.99 15.46 11.45
N GLY A 247 -24.83 15.32 12.11
CA GLY A 247 -23.57 15.90 11.68
C GLY A 247 -23.05 15.38 10.34
N ALA A 248 -23.38 14.14 9.94
CA ALA A 248 -23.04 13.59 8.64
C ALA A 248 -24.00 14.02 7.52
N GLN A 249 -25.15 14.64 7.85
CA GLN A 249 -26.13 15.11 6.87
C GLN A 249 -25.78 16.52 6.39
N ASN A 250 -25.75 16.72 5.07
CA ASN A 250 -25.55 18.03 4.43
C ASN A 250 -26.83 18.62 3.84
N TYR A 251 -27.99 18.11 4.26
CA TYR A 251 -29.31 18.53 3.79
C TYR A 251 -30.36 18.46 4.90
N VAL A 252 -31.45 19.21 4.71
CA VAL A 252 -32.66 19.17 5.54
C VAL A 252 -33.89 19.33 4.65
N VAL A 253 -34.97 18.61 4.98
CA VAL A 253 -36.29 18.87 4.42
C VAL A 253 -37.06 19.72 5.43
N LEU A 254 -37.58 20.87 4.98
CA LEU A 254 -38.51 21.71 5.74
C LEU A 254 -39.92 21.40 5.26
N GLU A 255 -40.72 20.72 6.08
CA GLU A 255 -42.11 20.38 5.74
C GLU A 255 -43.13 21.44 6.20
N GLY A 256 -44.29 21.45 5.54
CA GLY A 256 -45.47 22.21 6.01
C GLY A 256 -45.28 23.73 5.96
N LEU A 257 -44.60 24.23 4.94
CA LEU A 257 -44.43 25.66 4.65
C LEU A 257 -45.69 26.19 3.94
N GLN A 258 -45.93 27.49 4.04
CA GLN A 258 -47.01 28.16 3.31
C GLN A 258 -46.55 28.49 1.88
N PRO A 259 -47.42 28.41 0.85
CA PRO A 259 -47.12 28.92 -0.48
C PRO A 259 -47.04 30.45 -0.50
N ASN A 260 -46.45 31.01 -1.56
CA ASN A 260 -46.30 32.45 -1.84
C ASN A 260 -45.82 33.29 -0.64
N SER A 261 -44.98 32.70 0.20
CA SER A 261 -44.50 33.27 1.47
C SER A 261 -42.98 33.41 1.47
N ASN A 262 -42.47 34.50 2.05
CA ASN A 262 -41.03 34.75 2.15
C ASN A 262 -40.48 34.14 3.45
N TYR A 263 -39.52 33.23 3.32
CA TYR A 263 -38.85 32.53 4.40
C TYR A 263 -37.40 33.01 4.58
N ASN A 264 -36.98 33.11 5.84
CA ASN A 264 -35.58 33.20 6.26
C ASN A 264 -35.24 31.94 7.08
N VAL A 265 -34.17 31.26 6.70
CA VAL A 265 -33.66 30.05 7.34
C VAL A 265 -32.25 30.28 7.87
N GLU A 266 -32.07 30.15 9.18
CA GLU A 266 -30.77 30.21 9.86
C GLU A 266 -30.23 28.80 10.09
N LEU A 267 -29.00 28.53 9.67
CA LEU A 267 -28.28 27.28 9.87
C LEU A 267 -27.08 27.49 10.81
N GLN A 268 -26.90 26.59 11.78
CA GLN A 268 -25.78 26.61 12.73
C GLN A 268 -25.23 25.20 12.98
N ALA A 269 -23.92 24.99 12.81
CA ALA A 269 -23.24 23.74 13.17
C ALA A 269 -22.93 23.68 14.67
N VAL A 270 -22.97 22.48 15.26
CA VAL A 270 -22.69 22.24 16.68
C VAL A 270 -21.80 21.01 16.86
N THR A 271 -20.68 21.17 17.56
CA THR A 271 -19.79 20.09 18.00
C THR A 271 -19.97 19.80 19.49
N ARG A 272 -19.37 18.71 19.99
CA ARG A 272 -19.24 18.47 21.44
C ARG A 272 -17.78 18.20 21.79
N TRP A 273 -17.30 18.83 22.86
CA TRP A 273 -15.99 18.58 23.46
C TRP A 273 -16.21 18.19 24.93
N GLY A 274 -16.20 16.89 25.23
CA GLY A 274 -16.68 16.38 26.51
C GLY A 274 -18.12 16.85 26.77
N GLN A 275 -18.31 17.67 27.81
CA GLN A 275 -19.60 18.29 28.12
C GLN A 275 -19.86 19.62 27.39
N ILE A 276 -18.81 20.28 26.88
CA ILE A 276 -18.89 21.61 26.24
C ILE A 276 -19.51 21.50 24.84
N ARG A 277 -20.35 22.46 24.47
CA ARG A 277 -21.07 22.52 23.17
C ARG A 277 -20.70 23.77 22.39
N LEU A 278 -19.68 23.67 21.55
CA LEU A 278 -19.24 24.75 20.68
C LEU A 278 -20.19 24.87 19.48
N LYS A 279 -20.38 26.09 18.97
CA LYS A 279 -21.38 26.43 17.94
C LYS A 279 -20.76 27.33 16.90
N SER A 280 -21.04 27.11 15.62
CA SER A 280 -20.58 28.01 14.55
C SER A 280 -21.28 29.37 14.61
N ALA A 281 -20.76 30.34 13.85
CA ALA A 281 -21.58 31.45 13.39
C ALA A 281 -22.82 30.95 12.62
N LYS A 282 -23.90 31.72 12.63
CA LYS A 282 -25.12 31.40 11.87
C LYS A 282 -24.98 31.87 10.43
N VAL A 283 -25.42 31.06 9.48
CA VAL A 283 -25.59 31.45 8.07
C VAL A 283 -27.08 31.52 7.77
N SER A 284 -27.53 32.53 7.02
CA SER A 284 -28.94 32.72 6.69
C SER A 284 -29.22 32.63 5.19
N LEU A 285 -30.28 31.95 4.81
CA LEU A 285 -30.80 31.86 3.44
C LEU A 285 -32.21 32.46 3.39
N HIS A 286 -32.45 33.32 2.41
CA HIS A 286 -33.76 33.94 2.16
C HIS A 286 -34.36 33.42 0.85
N PHE A 287 -35.65 33.06 0.85
CA PHE A 287 -36.34 32.57 -0.36
C PHE A 287 -37.86 32.76 -0.31
N SER A 288 -38.51 32.69 -1.47
CA SER A 288 -39.97 32.72 -1.64
C SER A 288 -40.50 31.33 -2.05
N THR A 289 -41.69 30.96 -1.59
CA THR A 289 -42.40 29.73 -2.00
C THR A 289 -43.36 29.97 -3.17
N THR A 290 -42.88 30.64 -4.21
CA THR A 290 -43.67 30.99 -5.42
C THR A 290 -43.96 29.77 -6.30
N GLN A 291 -45.23 29.62 -6.71
CA GLN A 291 -45.73 28.44 -7.43
C GLN A 291 -45.64 28.64 -8.96
N ASP A 292 -44.45 28.40 -9.54
CA ASP A 292 -44.23 28.55 -10.99
C ASP A 292 -44.89 27.43 -11.82
N THR A 293 -46.06 27.73 -12.38
CA THR A 293 -46.78 26.87 -13.35
C THR A 293 -47.27 27.65 -14.58
N ARG A 294 -46.39 28.42 -15.24
CA ARG A 294 -46.69 29.05 -16.54
C ARG A 294 -45.54 29.01 -17.57
N ASN A 295 -45.87 28.41 -18.71
CA ASN A 295 -45.34 28.57 -20.07
C ASN A 295 -44.05 29.39 -20.26
N ASN A 296 -42.94 28.71 -20.52
CA ASN A 296 -41.79 29.34 -21.19
C ASN A 296 -41.94 29.27 -22.72
N LYS A 297 -42.87 30.07 -23.23
CA LYS A 297 -42.94 30.50 -24.63
C LYS A 297 -43.38 31.95 -24.67
N GLU A 298 -42.64 32.74 -25.45
CA GLU A 298 -43.01 34.07 -25.95
C GLU A 298 -43.45 35.10 -24.89
N GLN A 299 -42.49 35.96 -24.51
CA GLN A 299 -42.65 37.37 -24.86
C GLN A 299 -41.29 38.02 -25.17
N THR A 300 -41.26 38.88 -26.19
CA THR A 300 -40.04 39.46 -26.77
C THR A 300 -40.30 40.94 -27.07
N SER A 301 -39.32 41.81 -26.75
CA SER A 301 -39.45 43.29 -26.77
C SER A 301 -40.48 43.83 -25.76
N THR A 302 -40.44 45.07 -25.27
CA THR A 302 -39.81 46.34 -25.70
C THR A 302 -39.23 47.09 -24.48
N SER A 303 -38.43 48.18 -24.56
CA SER A 303 -37.57 48.76 -25.60
C SER A 303 -36.63 49.76 -24.89
N GLY A 304 -35.34 49.78 -25.24
CA GLY A 304 -34.36 50.74 -24.70
C GLY A 304 -33.16 50.84 -25.63
N LYS A 305 -32.90 52.04 -26.18
CA LYS A 305 -31.86 52.29 -27.20
C LYS A 305 -30.58 52.94 -26.61
N PRO A 306 -29.44 52.91 -27.33
CA PRO A 306 -28.15 52.60 -26.69
C PRO A 306 -27.15 53.76 -26.70
N GLN A 307 -25.98 53.51 -26.09
CA GLN A 307 -24.71 54.13 -26.48
C GLN A 307 -23.68 53.06 -26.89
N LYS A 308 -22.63 53.49 -27.62
CA LYS A 308 -21.78 52.63 -28.45
C LYS A 308 -20.47 52.21 -27.74
N GLY A 309 -20.01 50.98 -28.00
CA GLY A 309 -18.68 50.46 -27.66
C GLY A 309 -18.31 49.32 -28.63
N LEU A 310 -17.04 49.24 -29.04
CA LEU A 310 -16.56 48.40 -30.16
C LEU A 310 -16.30 46.93 -29.77
N VAL A 311 -16.03 46.05 -30.75
CA VAL A 311 -15.81 44.58 -30.63
C VAL A 311 -14.68 44.12 -31.57
N ASP A 312 -14.00 42.98 -31.39
CA ASP A 312 -14.06 41.97 -30.31
C ASP A 312 -12.71 41.87 -29.54
N LEU A 313 -11.79 40.88 -29.56
CA LEU A 313 -11.64 39.57 -30.24
C LEU A 313 -11.16 38.48 -29.24
N TYR A 314 -12.06 37.53 -28.90
CA TYR A 314 -11.79 36.22 -28.25
C TYR A 314 -11.16 36.21 -26.83
N PRO A 315 -11.57 35.24 -25.98
CA PRO A 315 -10.76 34.02 -25.89
C PRO A 315 -11.50 32.70 -26.16
N THR A 316 -10.87 31.89 -27.01
CA THR A 316 -10.73 30.42 -26.99
C THR A 316 -11.70 29.53 -26.19
N PHE A 317 -12.24 28.53 -26.89
CA PHE A 317 -12.88 27.33 -26.32
C PHE A 317 -12.05 26.68 -25.19
N GLN A 318 -12.60 26.60 -23.98
CA GLN A 318 -12.25 25.54 -23.03
C GLN A 318 -13.39 24.52 -22.93
N ARG A 319 -13.09 23.25 -23.25
CA ARG A 319 -14.03 22.12 -23.08
C ARG A 319 -14.42 21.99 -21.60
N ARG A 320 -15.68 22.27 -21.27
CA ARG A 320 -16.26 21.93 -19.96
C ARG A 320 -16.10 20.41 -19.73
N LYS A 321 -15.35 20.02 -18.69
CA LYS A 321 -15.29 18.62 -18.23
C LYS A 321 -16.68 18.20 -17.75
N THR A 322 -17.26 17.17 -18.37
CA THR A 322 -18.52 16.59 -17.92
C THR A 322 -18.32 15.83 -16.62
N THR A 323 -18.91 16.33 -15.53
CA THR A 323 -19.03 15.60 -14.26
C THR A 323 -19.89 14.34 -14.44
N ARG A 324 -19.46 13.20 -13.88
CA ARG A 324 -20.18 11.91 -13.93
C ARG A 324 -21.12 11.77 -12.73
N PHE A 325 -22.28 11.14 -12.90
CA PHE A 325 -23.32 11.04 -11.86
C PHE A 325 -23.33 9.68 -11.12
N LEU A 326 -22.72 8.65 -11.69
CA LEU A 326 -22.55 7.31 -11.12
C LEU A 326 -21.30 7.21 -10.20
N LYS A 327 -21.45 6.61 -9.02
CA LYS A 327 -20.40 6.38 -8.02
C LYS A 327 -20.38 4.94 -7.49
N ILE A 328 -19.24 4.55 -6.92
CA ILE A 328 -18.93 3.19 -6.48
C ILE A 328 -18.46 3.25 -5.02
N GLY A 329 -18.93 2.34 -4.17
CA GLY A 329 -18.44 2.16 -2.80
C GLY A 329 -17.20 1.28 -2.74
N ALA A 330 -16.58 1.17 -1.57
CA ALA A 330 -15.59 0.13 -1.34
C ALA A 330 -16.27 -1.27 -1.41
N PRO A 331 -15.64 -2.27 -2.05
CA PRO A 331 -16.08 -3.65 -1.93
C PRO A 331 -15.91 -4.14 -0.49
N PHE A 332 -16.81 -5.01 -0.04
CA PHE A 332 -16.84 -5.57 1.31
C PHE A 332 -17.19 -7.06 1.24
N TYR A 333 -16.65 -7.87 2.16
CA TYR A 333 -16.93 -9.29 2.23
C TYR A 333 -17.96 -9.56 3.33
N GLN A 334 -19.13 -10.07 2.95
CA GLN A 334 -20.25 -10.33 3.85
C GLN A 334 -21.05 -11.53 3.35
N ASP A 335 -21.57 -12.33 4.28
CA ASP A 335 -22.41 -13.51 3.98
C ASP A 335 -21.71 -14.52 3.06
N ASN A 336 -20.38 -14.64 3.26
CA ASN A 336 -19.43 -15.44 2.49
C ASN A 336 -19.35 -15.12 0.97
N GLN A 337 -19.78 -13.92 0.58
CA GLN A 337 -19.67 -13.38 -0.78
C GLN A 337 -18.92 -12.05 -0.78
N LEU A 338 -18.22 -11.73 -1.87
CA LEU A 338 -17.72 -10.37 -2.09
C LEU A 338 -18.84 -9.53 -2.71
N GLN A 339 -19.19 -8.45 -2.02
CA GLN A 339 -20.29 -7.55 -2.37
C GLN A 339 -19.75 -6.14 -2.63
N LEU A 340 -20.41 -5.37 -3.50
CA LEU A 340 -20.06 -3.96 -3.75
C LEU A 340 -21.31 -3.11 -3.95
N LYS A 341 -21.38 -1.97 -3.24
CA LYS A 341 -22.51 -1.02 -3.34
C LYS A 341 -22.26 0.03 -4.42
N VAL A 342 -23.08 0.05 -5.47
CA VAL A 342 -23.09 1.09 -6.51
C VAL A 342 -24.23 2.06 -6.22
N TYR A 343 -24.02 3.37 -6.45
CA TYR A 343 -25.01 4.40 -6.17
C TYR A 343 -24.98 5.53 -7.21
N TRP A 344 -26.16 6.04 -7.58
CA TRP A 344 -26.33 7.09 -8.58
C TRP A 344 -27.27 8.18 -8.08
N LYS A 345 -27.16 9.37 -8.67
CA LYS A 345 -28.16 10.42 -8.44
C LYS A 345 -29.44 10.05 -9.19
N LYS A 346 -30.50 9.67 -8.46
CA LYS A 346 -31.86 9.48 -9.03
C LYS A 346 -32.30 10.81 -9.69
N PRO A 347 -32.66 10.82 -10.99
CA PRO A 347 -33.35 11.96 -11.58
C PRO A 347 -34.74 12.06 -10.94
N ASP A 348 -35.15 13.28 -10.60
CA ASP A 348 -36.47 13.51 -10.00
C ASP A 348 -37.60 13.28 -11.02
N ILE A 349 -38.77 12.89 -10.48
CA ILE A 349 -40.05 12.66 -11.16
C ILE A 349 -40.15 11.30 -11.93
N SER A 350 -41.20 10.55 -11.55
CA SER A 350 -41.75 9.30 -12.14
C SER A 350 -40.85 8.08 -12.40
N MET A 351 -39.51 8.20 -12.41
CA MET A 351 -38.61 7.06 -12.68
C MET A 351 -38.38 6.20 -11.43
N ASN A 352 -39.25 5.20 -11.24
CA ASN A 352 -39.17 4.27 -10.11
C ASN A 352 -38.47 2.93 -10.40
N GLN A 353 -37.86 2.72 -11.57
CA GLN A 353 -37.18 1.45 -11.88
C GLN A 353 -35.89 1.68 -12.67
N PHE A 354 -34.78 1.11 -12.19
CA PHE A 354 -33.47 1.13 -12.82
C PHE A 354 -33.03 -0.30 -13.14
N GLN A 355 -32.72 -0.55 -14.40
CA GLN A 355 -32.09 -1.78 -14.86
C GLN A 355 -30.57 -1.58 -14.78
N VAL A 356 -29.96 -2.16 -13.74
CA VAL A 356 -28.50 -2.22 -13.62
C VAL A 356 -28.05 -3.52 -14.27
N HIS A 357 -26.98 -3.47 -15.05
CA HIS A 357 -26.28 -4.68 -15.46
C HIS A 357 -24.78 -4.55 -15.25
N TRP A 358 -24.15 -5.65 -14.83
CA TRP A 358 -22.71 -5.75 -14.70
C TRP A 358 -22.17 -6.87 -15.57
N LEU A 359 -20.97 -6.64 -16.09
CA LEU A 359 -20.25 -7.56 -16.94
C LEU A 359 -18.82 -7.68 -16.41
N LEU A 360 -18.32 -8.90 -16.31
CA LEU A 360 -16.89 -9.16 -16.08
C LEU A 360 -16.11 -8.78 -17.35
N GLU A 361 -15.12 -7.90 -17.23
CA GLU A 361 -14.31 -7.44 -18.36
C GLU A 361 -12.94 -8.13 -18.41
N SER A 362 -12.30 -8.33 -17.25
CA SER A 362 -11.03 -9.07 -17.15
C SER A 362 -10.74 -9.49 -15.70
N CYS A 363 -10.38 -10.74 -15.45
CA CYS A 363 -9.81 -11.19 -14.17
C CYS A 363 -8.28 -11.26 -14.23
N ALA A 364 -7.61 -11.23 -13.07
CA ALA A 364 -6.17 -11.55 -12.97
C ALA A 364 -5.84 -13.04 -13.15
N HIS A 365 -6.88 -13.88 -13.27
CA HIS A 365 -6.80 -15.32 -13.55
C HIS A 365 -7.45 -15.58 -14.92
N ASN A 366 -6.89 -16.51 -15.69
CA ASN A 366 -7.20 -16.70 -17.12
C ASN A 366 -8.59 -17.34 -17.41
N ASP A 367 -9.45 -17.51 -16.42
CA ASP A 367 -10.81 -18.05 -16.60
C ASP A 367 -11.78 -17.02 -17.19
N THR A 368 -11.64 -16.73 -18.48
CA THR A 368 -12.66 -16.06 -19.29
C THR A 368 -13.84 -16.98 -19.66
N LYS A 369 -14.21 -17.90 -18.75
CA LYS A 369 -15.40 -18.76 -18.86
C LYS A 369 -16.64 -18.11 -18.25
N GLY A 370 -17.15 -17.09 -18.94
CA GLY A 370 -18.60 -16.93 -19.11
C GLY A 370 -19.45 -16.63 -17.87
N LEU A 371 -19.01 -15.77 -16.94
CA LEU A 371 -19.98 -15.12 -16.05
C LEU A 371 -20.85 -14.17 -16.89
N GLY A 372 -22.06 -14.64 -17.22
CA GLY A 372 -23.00 -13.92 -18.08
C GLY A 372 -23.38 -12.54 -17.55
N LYS A 373 -23.88 -11.69 -18.44
CA LYS A 373 -24.30 -10.30 -18.15
C LYS A 373 -25.45 -10.26 -17.13
N VAL A 374 -25.13 -10.29 -15.84
CA VAL A 374 -26.11 -10.21 -14.75
C VAL A 374 -26.84 -8.86 -14.85
N THR A 375 -28.16 -8.92 -14.78
CA THR A 375 -29.06 -7.79 -15.03
C THR A 375 -30.14 -7.81 -13.96
N GLU A 376 -30.17 -6.79 -13.10
CA GLU A 376 -31.05 -6.70 -11.95
C GLU A 376 -31.86 -5.38 -11.99
N LEU A 377 -33.10 -5.42 -11.49
CA LEU A 377 -34.05 -4.31 -11.52
C LEU A 377 -34.27 -3.78 -10.10
N THR A 378 -33.77 -2.58 -9.82
CA THR A 378 -33.93 -1.92 -8.50
C THR A 378 -34.83 -0.70 -8.60
N TYR A 379 -35.54 -0.40 -7.51
CA TYR A 379 -36.38 0.79 -7.35
C TYR A 379 -35.64 1.91 -6.59
N GLU A 380 -34.52 1.56 -5.96
CA GLU A 380 -33.65 2.41 -5.16
C GLU A 380 -32.66 3.23 -6.01
N ASN A 381 -32.00 4.20 -5.37
CA ASN A 381 -30.85 4.95 -5.95
C ASN A 381 -29.49 4.23 -5.79
N TYR A 382 -29.52 2.97 -5.32
CA TYR A 382 -28.37 2.10 -5.18
C TYR A 382 -28.71 0.65 -5.52
N ILE A 383 -27.67 -0.15 -5.71
CA ILE A 383 -27.75 -1.62 -5.73
C ILE A 383 -26.54 -2.21 -5.02
N ILE A 384 -26.68 -3.41 -4.48
CA ILE A 384 -25.56 -4.18 -3.92
C ILE A 384 -25.29 -5.31 -4.90
N LEU A 385 -24.20 -5.19 -5.66
CA LEU A 385 -23.73 -6.22 -6.55
C LEU A 385 -23.20 -7.39 -5.71
N LYS A 386 -23.72 -8.58 -5.96
CA LYS A 386 -23.33 -9.84 -5.31
C LYS A 386 -22.51 -10.71 -6.27
N ASP A 387 -22.00 -11.83 -5.76
CA ASP A 387 -21.29 -12.85 -6.54
C ASP A 387 -20.12 -12.29 -7.37
N LEU A 388 -19.38 -11.33 -6.80
CA LEU A 388 -18.20 -10.74 -7.41
C LEU A 388 -16.96 -11.59 -7.12
N SER A 389 -16.15 -11.84 -8.14
CA SER A 389 -14.85 -12.51 -8.02
C SER A 389 -13.78 -11.53 -7.51
N PHE A 390 -12.80 -12.02 -6.75
CA PHE A 390 -11.62 -11.25 -6.31
C PHE A 390 -10.65 -10.98 -7.46
N SER A 391 -9.87 -9.90 -7.38
CA SER A 391 -8.85 -9.54 -8.39
C SER A 391 -9.40 -9.38 -9.82
N CYS A 392 -10.64 -8.91 -9.98
CA CYS A 392 -11.35 -8.83 -11.26
C CYS A 392 -11.93 -7.44 -11.54
N LYS A 393 -11.90 -7.06 -12.82
CA LYS A 393 -12.41 -5.79 -13.34
C LYS A 393 -13.83 -5.98 -13.89
N TYR A 394 -14.76 -5.20 -13.36
CA TYR A 394 -16.17 -5.23 -13.77
C TYR A 394 -16.60 -3.90 -14.37
N LYS A 395 -17.45 -3.98 -15.39
CA LYS A 395 -18.15 -2.84 -16.00
C LYS A 395 -19.61 -2.84 -15.56
N VAL A 396 -20.01 -1.84 -14.78
CA VAL A 396 -21.41 -1.61 -14.40
C VAL A 396 -22.02 -0.61 -15.35
N THR A 397 -23.27 -0.83 -15.77
CA THR A 397 -24.05 0.11 -16.58
C THR A 397 -25.45 0.24 -16.02
N VAL A 398 -25.90 1.47 -15.78
CA VAL A 398 -27.24 1.79 -15.24
C VAL A 398 -28.13 2.35 -16.34
N LEU A 399 -29.34 1.82 -16.47
CA LEU A 399 -30.37 2.24 -17.44
C LEU A 399 -31.69 2.54 -16.71
N PRO A 400 -32.38 3.67 -16.95
CA PRO A 400 -33.71 3.91 -16.41
C PRO A 400 -34.76 3.08 -17.17
N ALA A 401 -35.42 2.16 -16.48
CA ALA A 401 -36.27 1.11 -17.06
C ALA A 401 -37.72 1.56 -17.28
N LYS A 402 -37.94 2.67 -18.00
CA LYS A 402 -39.19 3.06 -18.69
C LYS A 402 -39.07 4.39 -19.44
N SER A 403 -38.56 4.36 -20.68
CA SER A 403 -38.93 5.31 -21.74
C SER A 403 -38.41 4.84 -23.10
N LYS A 404 -39.17 5.06 -24.17
CA LYS A 404 -38.70 4.83 -25.55
C LYS A 404 -37.74 5.95 -25.94
N GLY A 405 -36.45 5.75 -25.66
CA GLY A 405 -35.33 6.48 -26.26
C GLY A 405 -35.15 7.95 -25.86
N ARG A 406 -34.39 8.21 -24.78
CA ARG A 406 -33.57 9.45 -24.67
C ARG A 406 -32.49 9.46 -23.58
N PHE A 407 -32.53 8.55 -22.60
CA PHE A 407 -31.51 8.50 -21.55
C PHE A 407 -30.25 7.76 -22.00
N LYS A 408 -29.10 8.40 -21.78
CA LYS A 408 -27.78 7.86 -22.12
C LYS A 408 -27.32 6.92 -21.00
N ALA A 409 -26.86 5.72 -21.37
CA ALA A 409 -26.38 4.74 -20.41
C ALA A 409 -25.16 5.26 -19.65
N GLU A 410 -25.24 5.40 -18.32
CA GLU A 410 -24.05 5.68 -17.51
C GLU A 410 -23.36 4.36 -17.17
N SER A 411 -22.12 4.20 -17.65
CA SER A 411 -21.27 3.04 -17.35
C SER A 411 -19.99 3.44 -16.64
N ILE A 412 -19.60 2.66 -15.64
CA ILE A 412 -18.37 2.86 -14.87
C ILE A 412 -17.67 1.51 -14.61
N PHE A 413 -16.37 1.56 -14.36
CA PHE A 413 -15.55 0.38 -14.10
C PHE A 413 -15.07 0.37 -12.65
N PHE A 414 -15.00 -0.82 -12.04
CA PHE A 414 -14.28 -1.04 -10.79
C PHE A 414 -13.38 -2.27 -10.89
N VAL A 415 -12.44 -2.38 -9.95
CA VAL A 415 -11.59 -3.57 -9.76
C VAL A 415 -11.80 -4.06 -8.33
N THR A 416 -12.01 -5.35 -8.14
CA THR A 416 -12.08 -5.98 -6.81
C THR A 416 -10.67 -6.24 -6.27
N PRO A 417 -10.44 -6.09 -4.95
CA PRO A 417 -9.17 -6.49 -4.33
C PRO A 417 -9.00 -8.00 -4.31
N SER A 418 -7.81 -8.48 -3.92
CA SER A 418 -7.54 -9.90 -3.66
C SER A 418 -8.14 -10.36 -2.33
N CYS A 419 -8.40 -11.68 -2.17
CA CYS A 419 -8.87 -12.22 -0.89
C CYS A 419 -7.82 -12.08 0.24
N SER A 420 -6.53 -11.96 -0.11
CA SER A 420 -5.44 -11.69 0.85
C SER A 420 -5.59 -10.32 1.54
N ALA A 421 -6.01 -9.27 0.83
CA ALA A 421 -6.16 -7.92 1.38
C ALA A 421 -7.27 -7.79 2.45
N PHE A 422 -8.16 -8.78 2.57
CA PHE A 422 -9.13 -8.88 3.66
C PHE A 422 -8.64 -9.72 4.85
N LYS A 423 -7.71 -10.67 4.65
CA LYS A 423 -7.15 -11.47 5.75
C LYS A 423 -6.30 -10.64 6.73
N GLU A 424 -5.61 -9.61 6.25
CA GLU A 424 -4.83 -8.69 7.10
C GLU A 424 -5.69 -7.73 7.95
N LYS A 425 -7.02 -7.67 7.72
CA LYS A 425 -7.92 -6.67 8.32
C LYS A 425 -9.09 -7.26 9.12
N SER A 426 -9.07 -8.57 9.41
CA SER A 426 -10.17 -9.27 10.07
C SER A 426 -9.67 -10.17 11.20
N HIS A 427 -10.17 -9.96 12.42
CA HIS A 427 -10.00 -10.88 13.55
C HIS A 427 -10.91 -12.13 13.48
N LYS A 428 -11.64 -12.35 12.39
CA LYS A 428 -12.41 -13.58 12.13
C LYS A 428 -11.85 -14.32 10.92
N HIS A 429 -11.81 -15.64 11.01
CA HIS A 429 -11.37 -16.55 9.94
C HIS A 429 -12.27 -16.43 8.72
N ILE A 430 -11.76 -15.81 7.65
CA ILE A 430 -12.41 -15.78 6.33
C ILE A 430 -11.97 -17.02 5.55
N ASN A 431 -12.90 -17.96 5.34
CA ASN A 431 -12.73 -19.06 4.39
C ASN A 431 -12.93 -18.55 2.96
N CYS A 432 -11.89 -17.94 2.39
CA CYS A 432 -11.77 -17.84 0.93
C CYS A 432 -11.90 -19.25 0.33
N PRO A 433 -12.69 -19.46 -0.74
CA PRO A 433 -12.60 -20.67 -1.55
C PRO A 433 -11.14 -20.90 -2.00
N ALA A 434 -10.70 -22.15 -2.01
CA ALA A 434 -9.30 -22.51 -2.22
C ALA A 434 -8.93 -22.59 -3.71
N GLU A 435 -9.15 -21.51 -4.46
CA GLU A 435 -8.80 -21.38 -5.88
C GLU A 435 -7.89 -20.17 -6.14
N GLY A 436 -7.13 -20.23 -7.23
CA GLY A 436 -6.58 -19.03 -7.83
C GLY A 436 -5.45 -18.32 -7.06
N VAL A 437 -4.47 -19.05 -6.52
CA VAL A 437 -3.10 -18.51 -6.67
C VAL A 437 -2.82 -18.50 -8.18
N PRO A 438 -2.15 -17.48 -8.76
CA PRO A 438 -1.50 -17.62 -10.06
C PRO A 438 -0.37 -18.63 -9.87
N VAL A 439 -0.74 -19.91 -9.92
CA VAL A 439 0.19 -21.03 -9.90
C VAL A 439 0.93 -20.93 -11.23
N LEU A 440 2.09 -20.27 -11.20
CA LEU A 440 3.18 -20.52 -12.14
C LEU A 440 3.24 -22.04 -12.30
N PRO A 441 2.91 -22.58 -13.50
CA PRO A 441 2.43 -23.95 -13.68
C PRO A 441 3.16 -24.94 -12.79
N LYS A 442 2.48 -25.38 -11.72
CA LYS A 442 3.09 -26.13 -10.62
C LYS A 442 3.78 -27.31 -11.26
N VAL A 443 5.09 -27.38 -11.15
CA VAL A 443 5.89 -28.26 -12.00
C VAL A 443 5.52 -29.71 -11.67
N LEU A 444 4.61 -30.30 -12.45
CA LEU A 444 4.07 -31.64 -12.21
C LEU A 444 5.13 -32.71 -12.50
N ALA A 445 6.14 -32.36 -13.30
CA ALA A 445 7.39 -33.11 -13.44
C ALA A 445 8.10 -33.23 -12.08
N LYS A 446 7.90 -34.39 -11.42
CA LYS A 446 8.59 -34.76 -10.19
C LYS A 446 9.74 -35.73 -10.49
N PRO A 447 10.90 -35.60 -9.83
CA PRO A 447 11.96 -36.62 -9.89
C PRO A 447 11.50 -37.91 -9.20
N GLU A 448 11.54 -39.03 -9.91
CA GLU A 448 11.14 -40.34 -9.42
C GLU A 448 12.24 -41.37 -9.66
N ASN A 449 12.15 -42.52 -8.97
CA ASN A 449 13.15 -43.60 -9.06
C ASN A 449 14.60 -43.14 -8.78
N LEU A 450 14.81 -42.30 -7.75
CA LEU A 450 16.15 -41.95 -7.29
C LEU A 450 16.89 -43.23 -6.85
N SER A 451 17.94 -43.59 -7.57
CA SER A 451 18.89 -44.66 -7.25
C SER A 451 20.26 -44.09 -6.96
N ALA A 452 21.00 -44.75 -6.07
CA ALA A 452 22.41 -44.47 -5.81
C ALA A 452 23.21 -45.75 -6.02
N SER A 453 24.36 -45.64 -6.67
CA SER A 453 25.42 -46.64 -6.66
C SER A 453 26.71 -46.00 -6.14
N PHE A 454 27.53 -46.77 -5.44
CA PHE A 454 28.78 -46.30 -4.85
C PHE A 454 29.94 -47.07 -5.46
N ILE A 455 30.89 -46.34 -6.05
CA ILE A 455 32.16 -46.91 -6.51
C ILE A 455 33.23 -46.57 -5.47
N VAL A 456 33.96 -47.59 -5.04
CA VAL A 456 35.08 -47.45 -4.10
C VAL A 456 36.37 -47.62 -4.89
N GLN A 457 37.21 -46.59 -4.91
CA GLN A 457 38.50 -46.57 -5.59
C GLN A 457 39.55 -45.96 -4.67
N GLU A 458 40.61 -46.73 -4.36
CA GLU A 458 41.78 -46.29 -3.57
C GLU A 458 41.44 -45.64 -2.20
N GLY A 459 40.31 -46.03 -1.60
CA GLY A 459 39.79 -45.50 -0.33
C GLY A 459 38.82 -44.34 -0.46
N ASN A 460 38.67 -43.73 -1.64
CA ASN A 460 37.64 -42.74 -1.92
C ASN A 460 36.33 -43.42 -2.33
N ILE A 461 35.20 -42.89 -1.85
CA ILE A 461 33.85 -43.31 -2.23
C ILE A 461 33.25 -42.26 -3.16
N THR A 462 32.94 -42.66 -4.38
CA THR A 462 32.22 -41.84 -5.36
C THR A 462 30.79 -42.33 -5.48
N GLY A 463 29.82 -41.46 -5.17
CA GLY A 463 28.39 -41.74 -5.30
C GLY A 463 27.86 -41.29 -6.65
N HIS A 464 27.33 -42.22 -7.44
CA HIS A 464 26.56 -41.92 -8.65
C HIS A 464 25.07 -42.00 -8.31
N PHE A 465 24.40 -40.87 -8.42
CA PHE A 465 22.97 -40.73 -8.17
C PHE A 465 22.24 -40.52 -9.50
N SER A 466 21.16 -41.24 -9.76
CA SER A 466 20.38 -41.10 -10.99
C SER A 466 18.88 -41.14 -10.73
N TRP A 467 18.10 -40.44 -11.54
CA TRP A 467 16.66 -40.32 -11.41
C TRP A 467 15.95 -40.29 -12.77
N LYS A 468 14.63 -40.39 -12.76
CA LYS A 468 13.74 -40.22 -13.92
C LYS A 468 12.72 -39.13 -13.61
N ILE A 469 11.93 -38.70 -14.59
CA ILE A 469 10.81 -37.76 -14.41
C ILE A 469 9.51 -38.49 -14.71
N SER A 470 8.48 -38.30 -13.89
CA SER A 470 7.10 -38.61 -14.27
C SER A 470 6.56 -37.55 -15.23
N LYS A 471 6.27 -37.95 -16.47
CA LYS A 471 5.75 -37.03 -17.51
C LYS A 471 4.27 -36.72 -17.25
N ALA A 472 4.01 -35.52 -16.73
CA ALA A 472 2.69 -34.90 -16.69
C ALA A 472 2.79 -33.47 -17.26
N ASP A 473 2.21 -33.27 -18.45
CA ASP A 473 1.99 -32.01 -19.19
C ASP A 473 2.90 -30.82 -18.88
N LEU A 474 4.10 -30.85 -19.47
CA LEU A 474 5.07 -29.75 -19.51
C LEU A 474 4.55 -28.55 -20.33
N HIS A 475 3.67 -27.77 -19.72
CA HIS A 475 3.21 -26.46 -20.23
C HIS A 475 4.29 -25.37 -20.18
N GLN A 476 5.46 -25.67 -19.60
CA GLN A 476 6.62 -24.79 -19.55
C GLN A 476 7.91 -25.59 -19.82
N PRO A 477 8.92 -25.00 -20.48
CA PRO A 477 10.19 -25.66 -20.69
C PRO A 477 10.93 -25.86 -19.37
N MET A 478 11.48 -27.07 -19.22
CA MET A 478 12.33 -27.46 -18.11
C MET A 478 13.72 -26.84 -18.30
N THR A 479 14.24 -26.15 -17.29
CA THR A 479 15.54 -25.47 -17.36
C THR A 479 16.66 -26.27 -16.70
N GLY A 480 16.33 -27.17 -15.76
CA GLY A 480 17.32 -28.03 -15.12
C GLY A 480 16.81 -28.81 -13.92
N PHE A 481 17.76 -29.30 -13.11
CA PHE A 481 17.55 -29.86 -11.79
C PHE A 481 18.42 -29.11 -10.77
N GLN A 482 17.86 -28.78 -9.63
CA GLN A 482 18.60 -28.40 -8.42
C GLN A 482 18.77 -29.67 -7.57
N VAL A 483 20.02 -30.12 -7.40
CA VAL A 483 20.34 -31.28 -6.57
C VAL A 483 21.08 -30.79 -5.34
N THR A 484 20.60 -31.15 -4.16
CA THR A 484 21.27 -30.87 -2.90
C THR A 484 21.56 -32.17 -2.15
N TRP A 485 22.73 -32.27 -1.54
CA TRP A 485 23.08 -33.40 -0.68
C TRP A 485 23.66 -32.90 0.64
N ALA A 486 23.33 -33.61 1.71
CA ALA A 486 23.61 -33.18 3.07
C ALA A 486 23.90 -34.39 3.96
N GLU A 487 24.88 -34.26 4.84
CA GLU A 487 25.22 -35.30 5.81
C GLU A 487 24.29 -35.25 7.02
N VAL A 488 23.67 -36.39 7.38
CA VAL A 488 22.68 -36.46 8.45
C VAL A 488 23.35 -36.92 9.75
N THR A 489 23.90 -35.98 10.51
CA THR A 489 24.45 -36.24 11.84
C THR A 489 23.35 -36.55 12.86
N THR A 490 23.43 -37.70 13.54
CA THR A 490 22.41 -38.15 14.50
C THR A 490 22.56 -37.58 15.91
N GLU A 491 23.62 -36.79 16.19
CA GLU A 491 23.85 -36.19 17.51
C GLU A 491 23.10 -34.85 17.67
N SER A 492 22.16 -34.82 18.62
CA SER A 492 21.40 -33.63 19.00
C SER A 492 22.25 -32.66 19.84
N ARG A 493 22.95 -31.73 19.17
CA ARG A 493 23.63 -30.62 19.87
C ARG A 493 22.62 -29.76 20.64
N GLN A 494 22.74 -29.75 21.96
CA GLN A 494 21.71 -29.27 22.88
C GLN A 494 21.49 -27.74 22.92
N ASN A 495 22.20 -26.96 22.10
CA ASN A 495 22.11 -25.49 22.04
C ASN A 495 22.42 -24.95 20.62
N SER A 496 21.64 -25.37 19.62
CA SER A 496 21.69 -24.78 18.28
C SER A 496 20.32 -24.81 17.59
N LEU A 497 20.02 -23.77 16.80
CA LEU A 497 18.86 -23.73 15.91
C LEU A 497 18.93 -24.87 14.86
N PRO A 498 17.81 -25.37 14.32
CA PRO A 498 17.76 -26.70 13.67
C PRO A 498 18.59 -26.91 12.39
N ASN A 499 19.20 -25.86 11.83
CA ASN A 499 19.79 -25.86 10.49
C ASN A 499 21.33 -25.70 10.51
N SER A 500 22.03 -26.47 11.35
CA SER A 500 23.50 -26.57 11.33
C SER A 500 24.00 -27.77 10.49
N ILE A 501 23.28 -28.10 9.42
CA ILE A 501 23.62 -29.20 8.51
C ILE A 501 24.47 -28.62 7.37
N ILE A 502 25.64 -29.19 7.12
CA ILE A 502 26.46 -28.83 5.96
C ILE A 502 25.81 -29.47 4.72
N SER A 503 25.05 -28.66 3.98
CA SER A 503 24.48 -29.02 2.69
C SER A 503 25.33 -28.46 1.54
N GLN A 504 25.52 -29.27 0.52
CA GLN A 504 26.09 -28.88 -0.76
C GLN A 504 24.98 -28.90 -1.82
N SER A 505 25.07 -28.01 -2.82
CA SER A 505 24.09 -27.91 -3.89
C SER A 505 24.75 -27.72 -5.24
N GLN A 506 24.15 -28.31 -6.28
CA GLN A 506 24.56 -28.18 -7.66
C GLN A 506 23.33 -28.06 -8.56
N ILE A 507 23.41 -27.18 -9.55
CA ILE A 507 22.40 -27.08 -10.62
C ILE A 507 22.92 -27.84 -11.83
N LEU A 508 22.07 -28.68 -12.41
CA LEU A 508 22.33 -29.48 -13.61
C LEU A 508 21.33 -29.07 -14.72
N PRO A 509 21.73 -29.08 -16.00
CA PRO A 509 20.80 -28.82 -17.11
C PRO A 509 19.78 -29.96 -17.30
N ALA A 510 18.70 -29.69 -18.05
CA ALA A 510 17.50 -30.55 -18.13
C ALA A 510 17.70 -31.89 -18.86
N ASP A 511 18.85 -32.09 -19.51
CA ASP A 511 19.31 -33.32 -20.13
C ASP A 511 20.15 -34.22 -19.19
N HIS A 512 20.57 -33.71 -18.02
CA HIS A 512 21.43 -34.42 -17.07
C HIS A 512 20.64 -35.07 -15.92
N TYR A 513 20.35 -36.37 -16.09
CA TYR A 513 19.60 -37.21 -15.15
C TYR A 513 20.48 -37.95 -14.11
N VAL A 514 21.77 -37.59 -14.04
CA VAL A 514 22.80 -38.24 -13.22
C VAL A 514 23.69 -37.18 -12.56
N LEU A 515 23.99 -37.38 -11.27
CA LEU A 515 24.99 -36.63 -10.52
C LEU A 515 26.08 -37.59 -10.04
N THR A 516 27.34 -37.18 -10.15
CA THR A 516 28.50 -37.89 -9.58
C THR A 516 29.10 -37.03 -8.47
N VAL A 517 29.06 -37.52 -7.22
CA VAL A 517 29.65 -36.85 -6.06
C VAL A 517 30.89 -37.65 -5.59
N PRO A 518 32.12 -37.12 -5.79
CA PRO A 518 33.33 -37.75 -5.27
C PRO A 518 33.51 -37.52 -3.77
N ASN A 519 34.40 -38.29 -3.14
CA ASN A 519 34.90 -38.08 -1.77
C ASN A 519 33.81 -38.08 -0.68
N LEU A 520 32.77 -38.90 -0.82
CA LEU A 520 31.79 -39.14 0.25
C LEU A 520 32.44 -39.89 1.42
N ARG A 521 32.03 -39.56 2.66
CA ARG A 521 32.55 -40.25 3.85
C ARG A 521 32.02 -41.68 3.96
N PRO A 522 32.83 -42.66 4.41
CA PRO A 522 32.38 -44.04 4.62
C PRO A 522 31.34 -44.15 5.74
N SER A 523 30.58 -45.25 5.72
CA SER A 523 29.62 -45.65 6.77
C SER A 523 28.45 -44.69 7.05
N MET A 524 28.39 -43.54 6.38
CA MET A 524 27.62 -42.36 6.79
C MET A 524 26.30 -42.19 6.04
N LEU A 525 25.31 -41.57 6.70
CA LEU A 525 23.99 -41.31 6.13
C LEU A 525 23.96 -39.95 5.42
N TYR A 526 23.73 -39.96 4.11
CA TYR A 526 23.52 -38.77 3.29
C TYR A 526 22.05 -38.65 2.87
N ARG A 527 21.46 -37.47 3.05
CA ARG A 527 20.17 -37.07 2.45
C ARG A 527 20.45 -36.44 1.10
N LEU A 528 19.92 -37.01 0.03
CA LEU A 528 19.85 -36.40 -1.29
C LEU A 528 18.45 -35.81 -1.51
N GLU A 529 18.39 -34.65 -2.15
CA GLU A 529 17.15 -33.96 -2.47
C GLU A 529 17.25 -33.35 -3.87
N VAL A 530 16.47 -33.90 -4.80
CA VAL A 530 16.44 -33.50 -6.22
C VAL A 530 15.16 -32.73 -6.49
N GLN A 531 15.28 -31.55 -7.09
CA GLN A 531 14.19 -30.62 -7.37
C GLN A 531 14.26 -30.21 -8.85
N VAL A 532 13.12 -30.07 -9.52
CA VAL A 532 13.10 -29.59 -10.93
C VAL A 532 13.15 -28.07 -10.97
N LEU A 533 13.83 -27.52 -11.98
CA LEU A 533 13.78 -26.11 -12.34
C LEU A 533 13.04 -25.93 -13.67
N THR A 534 12.20 -24.90 -13.76
CA THR A 534 11.53 -24.47 -15.00
C THR A 534 11.57 -22.94 -15.11
N THR A 535 11.12 -22.40 -16.24
CA THR A 535 10.87 -20.96 -16.38
C THR A 535 9.76 -20.42 -15.46
N GLY A 536 8.97 -21.30 -14.82
CA GLY A 536 7.98 -20.93 -13.80
C GLY A 536 8.54 -20.90 -12.37
N GLY A 537 9.80 -21.30 -12.16
CA GLY A 537 10.41 -21.47 -10.85
C GLY A 537 10.64 -22.95 -10.49
N GLU A 538 10.77 -23.21 -9.20
CA GLU A 538 11.15 -24.52 -8.67
C GLU A 538 9.95 -25.48 -8.51
N GLY A 539 10.18 -26.74 -8.83
CA GLY A 539 9.22 -27.83 -8.68
C GLY A 539 9.24 -28.51 -7.31
N PRO A 540 8.46 -29.60 -7.15
CA PRO A 540 8.44 -30.41 -5.94
C PRO A 540 9.77 -31.16 -5.79
N ALA A 541 10.47 -30.90 -4.68
CA ALA A 541 11.67 -31.63 -4.32
C ALA A 541 11.33 -33.08 -3.92
N THR A 542 12.18 -34.02 -4.32
CA THR A 542 12.09 -35.43 -3.94
C THR A 542 13.33 -35.84 -3.17
N ILE A 543 13.10 -36.27 -1.93
CA ILE A 543 14.11 -36.55 -0.92
C ILE A 543 14.30 -38.06 -0.81
N LYS A 544 15.55 -38.53 -0.77
CA LYS A 544 15.89 -39.91 -0.43
C LYS A 544 17.23 -39.96 0.32
N SER A 545 17.25 -40.71 1.41
CA SER A 545 18.47 -40.94 2.18
C SER A 545 19.18 -42.22 1.71
N PHE A 546 20.50 -42.18 1.66
CA PHE A 546 21.37 -43.29 1.28
C PHE A 546 22.51 -43.41 2.29
N ARG A 547 22.96 -44.63 2.57
CA ARG A 547 24.14 -44.89 3.40
C ARG A 547 25.30 -45.30 2.51
N THR A 548 26.47 -44.68 2.68
CA THR A 548 27.69 -45.10 1.98
C THR A 548 28.20 -46.45 2.50
N PRO A 549 28.90 -47.24 1.67
CA PRO A 549 29.49 -48.49 2.12
C PRO A 549 30.60 -48.26 3.15
N ASP A 550 30.86 -49.30 3.95
CA ASP A 550 32.03 -49.37 4.80
C ASP A 550 33.26 -49.73 3.95
N LEU A 551 34.41 -49.09 4.21
CA LEU A 551 35.66 -49.46 3.53
C LEU A 551 36.19 -50.78 4.12
N PRO A 552 36.60 -51.76 3.28
CA PRO A 552 37.22 -52.98 3.79
C PRO A 552 38.55 -52.64 4.48
N PRO A 553 38.93 -53.35 5.57
CA PRO A 553 40.19 -53.10 6.25
C PRO A 553 41.37 -53.39 5.33
N PHE A 554 42.23 -52.39 5.11
CA PHE A 554 43.49 -52.57 4.39
C PHE A 554 44.38 -53.58 5.14
N SER A 555 44.54 -54.78 4.59
CA SER A 555 45.57 -55.72 5.00
C SER A 555 46.91 -55.28 4.39
N PRO A 556 47.92 -54.90 5.19
CA PRO A 556 49.21 -54.49 4.64
C PRO A 556 49.97 -55.73 4.16
N HIS A 557 49.95 -56.00 2.85
CA HIS A 557 50.87 -56.95 2.22
C HIS A 557 52.30 -56.42 2.33
N ARG A 558 52.96 -56.79 3.43
CA ARG A 558 54.34 -56.40 3.76
C ARG A 558 55.31 -57.06 2.77
N PRO A 559 56.07 -56.30 1.96
CA PRO A 559 57.06 -56.89 1.07
C PRO A 559 58.20 -57.53 1.87
N HIS A 560 58.69 -58.67 1.40
CA HIS A 560 59.73 -59.46 2.06
C HIS A 560 61.13 -58.84 1.86
N LEU A 561 61.47 -57.80 2.63
CA LEU A 561 62.87 -57.39 2.77
C LEU A 561 63.58 -58.36 3.72
N LYS A 562 64.56 -59.11 3.19
CA LYS A 562 65.55 -59.83 4.00
C LYS A 562 66.53 -58.82 4.58
N GLN A 563 66.68 -58.77 5.90
CA GLN A 563 67.89 -58.29 6.56
C GLN A 563 68.32 -59.29 7.63
N HIS A 564 69.62 -59.52 7.72
CA HIS A 564 70.22 -60.49 8.63
C HIS A 564 70.22 -60.00 10.08
N HIS A 565 70.31 -60.94 11.03
CA HIS A 565 70.61 -60.66 12.43
C HIS A 565 71.94 -59.91 12.60
N PRO A 566 72.09 -59.18 13.70
CA PRO A 566 72.96 -59.69 14.76
C PRO A 566 72.19 -60.09 16.03
N HIS A 567 72.70 -61.10 16.73
CA HIS A 567 72.34 -61.33 18.14
C HIS A 567 73.00 -60.25 19.01
N HIS A 568 72.41 -59.92 20.17
CA HIS A 568 73.01 -60.24 21.48
C HIS A 568 72.08 -59.90 22.66
N TYR A 569 71.91 -60.89 23.54
CA TYR A 569 71.73 -60.83 25.01
C TYR A 569 70.72 -59.87 25.67
N LYS A 570 69.78 -60.50 26.39
CA LYS A 570 69.22 -60.00 27.67
C LYS A 570 70.27 -60.13 28.80
N PRO A 571 70.13 -59.32 29.86
CA PRO A 571 70.13 -59.88 31.22
C PRO A 571 68.71 -60.01 31.83
N SER A 572 68.61 -60.77 32.91
CA SER A 572 67.39 -61.02 33.70
C SER A 572 67.38 -60.20 35.02
N PRO A 573 66.27 -60.14 35.78
CA PRO A 573 66.10 -59.13 36.83
C PRO A 573 66.59 -59.60 38.21
N GLU A 574 66.96 -58.63 39.06
CA GLU A 574 67.06 -58.80 40.51
C GLU A 574 66.35 -57.66 41.26
N LYS A 575 66.17 -57.85 42.57
CA LYS A 575 65.41 -57.00 43.48
C LYS A 575 66.32 -55.97 44.16
N TYR A 576 65.80 -54.81 44.52
CA TYR A 576 65.53 -54.47 45.93
C TYR A 576 64.50 -53.34 46.04
#